data_AF-A0A8T6TQH2-F1
#
_entry.id   AF-A0A8T6TQH2-F1
#
_cell.length_a   1.000
_cell.length_b   1.000
_cell.length_c   1.000
_cell.angle_alpha   90.00
_cell.angle_beta   90.00
_cell.angle_gamma   90.00
#
_symmetry.space_group_name_H-M   'P 1'
#
loop_
_entity.id
_entity.type
_entity.pdbx_description
1 polymer ?
#
loop_
_entity_poly.entity_id
_entity_poly.type
_entity_poly.pdbx_seq_one_letter_code
_entity_poly.pdbx_strand_id
1 'polypeptide(L)'
;WKNDHIFTTIWALVSIYMGIAAIRFMYNATPVFAILAGWTSWWVIEKLDFKRMIRVFRSMKGDFIKAIRYSVKLRHVAGVVFVVFMLMAPNVWHSYDGGVPYEFKKDHDLAIYNTMPEFLRPPEDRFDPESNSLWYLGSFGTSFMSDYWAQGMWWLRDQDNHLPEEDRPAFISWWDYGHWCVNVGQHPTAADNFQNGVEFAGNFITAQGENDANALMLVRLFQANRLNETVVEYMRTQVGDATVDELLELYKNPGDFTELIHKYPERYGLKD
;
A
#
# COMPACT_ATOMS: atom_id res chain seq x y z
N TRP A 1 18.06 -36.26 -1.87
CA TRP A 1 17.18 -35.20 -1.34
C TRP A 1 15.80 -35.42 -1.93
N LYS A 2 14.70 -35.31 -1.15
CA LYS A 2 13.35 -35.35 -1.73
C LYS A 2 13.14 -34.11 -2.60
N ASN A 3 12.50 -34.26 -3.77
CA ASN A 3 12.28 -33.17 -4.73
C ASN A 3 11.62 -31.95 -4.08
N ASP A 4 10.73 -32.18 -3.11
CA ASP A 4 10.00 -31.14 -2.38
C ASP A 4 10.94 -30.18 -1.62
N HIS A 5 12.03 -30.68 -1.04
CA HIS A 5 12.99 -29.83 -0.32
C HIS A 5 13.79 -28.95 -1.29
N ILE A 6 14.11 -29.47 -2.48
CA ILE A 6 14.83 -28.71 -3.52
C ILE A 6 13.95 -27.53 -3.97
N PHE A 7 12.68 -27.81 -4.27
CA PHE A 7 11.72 -26.79 -4.66
C PHE A 7 11.60 -25.69 -3.61
N THR A 8 11.32 -26.03 -2.35
CA THR A 8 11.16 -25.05 -1.27
C THR A 8 12.44 -24.25 -1.04
N THR A 9 13.62 -24.87 -1.17
CA THR A 9 14.90 -24.17 -1.02
C THR A 9 15.14 -23.16 -2.14
N ILE A 10 14.90 -23.54 -3.39
CA ILE A 10 15.04 -22.63 -4.54
C ILE A 10 14.02 -21.49 -4.44
N TRP A 11 12.76 -21.82 -4.16
CA TRP A 11 11.70 -20.83 -3.98
C TRP A 11 12.04 -19.86 -2.84
N ALA A 12 12.62 -20.34 -1.74
CA ALA A 12 13.08 -19.48 -0.65
C ALA A 12 14.17 -18.51 -1.09
N LEU A 13 15.22 -19.02 -1.74
CA LEU A 13 16.34 -18.19 -2.19
C LEU A 13 15.88 -17.12 -3.19
N VAL A 14 15.04 -17.49 -4.16
CA VAL A 14 14.50 -16.55 -5.15
C VAL A 14 13.62 -15.50 -4.48
N SER A 15 12.72 -15.90 -3.58
CA SER A 15 11.81 -14.95 -2.92
C SER A 15 12.57 -13.98 -2.01
N ILE A 16 13.58 -14.46 -1.29
CA ILE A 16 14.47 -13.61 -0.47
C ILE A 16 15.22 -12.62 -1.36
N TYR A 17 15.80 -13.10 -2.46
CA TYR A 17 16.49 -12.23 -3.41
C TYR A 17 15.58 -11.13 -3.96
N MET A 18 14.35 -11.48 -4.37
CA MET A 18 13.37 -10.50 -4.84
C MET A 18 13.00 -9.48 -3.76
N GLY A 19 12.80 -9.92 -2.51
CA GLY A 19 12.49 -9.04 -1.38
C GLY A 19 13.63 -8.08 -1.03
N ILE A 20 14.90 -8.50 -1.19
CA ILE A 20 16.08 -7.64 -1.04
C ILE A 20 16.16 -6.63 -2.19
N ALA A 21 15.85 -7.06 -3.42
CA ALA A 21 15.93 -6.21 -4.60
C ALA A 21 14.88 -5.09 -4.60
N ALA A 22 13.65 -5.38 -4.15
CA ALA A 22 12.63 -4.35 -4.00
C ALA A 22 11.60 -4.73 -2.91
N ILE A 23 11.25 -3.74 -2.07
CA ILE A 23 10.28 -3.89 -0.98
C ILE A 23 8.93 -4.38 -1.48
N ARG A 24 8.52 -3.97 -2.70
CA ARG A 24 7.27 -4.43 -3.29
C ARG A 24 7.18 -5.95 -3.39
N PHE A 25 8.28 -6.70 -3.53
CA PHE A 25 8.24 -8.16 -3.62
C PHE A 25 8.23 -8.87 -2.27
N MET A 26 8.18 -8.14 -1.14
CA MET A 26 8.16 -8.74 0.20
C MET A 26 6.98 -9.71 0.39
N TYR A 27 5.82 -9.43 -0.23
CA TYR A 27 4.65 -10.31 -0.14
C TYR A 27 4.89 -11.70 -0.75
N ASN A 28 5.78 -11.83 -1.74
CA ASN A 28 6.16 -13.14 -2.29
C ASN A 28 7.05 -13.92 -1.33
N ALA A 29 7.85 -13.23 -0.51
CA ALA A 29 8.72 -13.84 0.48
C ALA A 29 7.98 -14.23 1.78
N THR A 30 6.86 -13.57 2.10
CA THR A 30 6.09 -13.82 3.32
C THR A 30 5.72 -15.30 3.54
N PRO A 31 5.17 -16.04 2.56
CA PRO A 31 4.81 -17.45 2.76
C PRO A 31 6.03 -18.33 3.02
N VAL A 32 7.14 -18.06 2.32
CA VAL A 32 8.41 -18.77 2.52
C VAL A 32 8.91 -18.54 3.94
N PHE A 33 8.94 -17.28 4.40
CA PHE A 33 9.38 -16.95 5.74
C PHE A 33 8.53 -17.61 6.81
N ALA A 34 7.21 -17.68 6.62
CA ALA A 34 6.31 -18.39 7.53
C ALA A 34 6.63 -19.91 7.60
N ILE A 35 6.88 -20.55 6.46
CA ILE A 35 7.24 -21.98 6.40
C ILE A 35 8.59 -22.24 7.08
N LEU A 36 9.60 -21.42 6.80
CA LEU A 36 10.93 -21.56 7.39
C LEU A 36 10.90 -21.31 8.90
N ALA A 37 10.22 -20.26 9.35
CA ALA A 37 10.04 -19.95 10.77
C ALA A 37 9.24 -21.05 11.49
N GLY A 38 8.20 -21.59 10.84
CA GLY A 38 7.45 -22.73 11.34
C GLY A 38 8.31 -23.98 11.49
N TRP A 39 9.16 -24.27 10.50
CA TRP A 39 10.09 -25.39 10.54
C TRP A 39 11.14 -25.24 11.66
N THR A 40 11.72 -24.05 11.81
CA THR A 40 12.66 -23.75 12.91
C THR A 40 11.97 -23.86 14.28
N SER A 41 10.76 -23.34 14.40
CA SER A 41 9.97 -23.43 15.64
C SER A 41 9.63 -24.89 15.97
N TRP A 42 9.26 -25.69 14.97
CA TRP A 42 9.03 -27.13 15.13
C TRP A 42 10.26 -27.84 15.67
N TRP A 43 11.44 -27.56 15.12
CA TRP A 43 12.69 -28.16 15.57
C TRP A 43 13.01 -27.82 17.03
N VAL A 44 12.75 -26.58 17.46
CA VAL A 44 12.87 -26.18 18.88
C VAL A 44 11.90 -26.97 19.75
N ILE A 45 10.63 -27.10 19.33
CA ILE A 45 9.59 -27.84 20.07
C ILE A 45 9.93 -29.32 20.19
N GLU A 46 10.50 -29.94 19.15
CA GLU A 46 10.96 -31.33 19.19
C GLU A 46 12.03 -31.55 20.25
N LYS A 47 13.00 -30.63 20.38
CA LYS A 47 14.05 -30.71 21.41
C LYS A 47 13.51 -30.59 22.83
N LEU A 48 12.36 -29.95 23.02
CA LEU A 48 11.72 -29.83 24.33
C LEU A 48 11.10 -31.17 24.79
N ASP A 49 10.79 -32.09 23.87
CA ASP A 49 10.31 -33.45 24.15
C ASP A 49 9.06 -33.47 25.07
N PHE A 50 8.08 -32.64 24.71
CA PHE A 50 6.78 -32.59 25.41
C PHE A 50 6.03 -33.93 25.40
N LYS A 51 6.26 -34.78 24.38
CA LYS A 51 5.68 -36.12 24.30
C LYS A 51 6.07 -36.98 25.51
N ARG A 52 7.34 -36.96 25.91
CA ARG A 52 7.80 -37.67 27.11
C ARG A 52 7.22 -37.06 28.38
N MET A 53 7.16 -35.73 28.49
CA MET A 53 6.53 -35.03 29.62
C MET A 53 5.09 -35.51 29.84
N ILE A 54 4.28 -35.51 28.79
CA ILE A 54 2.87 -35.96 28.84
C ILE A 54 2.77 -37.43 29.23
N ARG A 55 3.67 -38.29 28.72
CA ARG A 55 3.68 -39.72 29.06
C ARG A 55 4.00 -39.95 30.54
N VAL A 56 5.02 -39.27 31.08
CA VAL A 56 5.39 -39.34 32.50
C VAL A 56 4.25 -38.83 33.38
N PHE A 57 3.65 -37.69 33.00
CA PHE A 57 2.51 -37.13 33.71
C PHE A 57 1.33 -38.12 33.78
N ARG A 58 0.93 -38.72 32.65
CA ARG A 58 -0.16 -39.70 32.59
C ARG A 58 0.13 -41.01 33.32
N SER A 59 1.40 -41.39 33.45
CA SER A 59 1.80 -42.61 34.19
C SER A 59 1.66 -42.48 35.70
N MET A 60 1.65 -41.25 36.24
CA MET A 60 1.48 -40.99 37.67
C MET A 60 -0.01 -40.77 37.98
N LYS A 61 -0.74 -41.85 38.28
CA LYS A 61 -2.13 -41.76 38.76
C LYS A 61 -2.18 -41.46 40.26
N GLY A 62 -3.07 -40.56 40.66
CA GLY A 62 -3.48 -40.37 42.06
C GLY A 62 -3.00 -39.08 42.74
N ASP A 63 -1.90 -38.46 42.30
CA ASP A 63 -1.34 -37.29 42.98
C ASP A 63 -0.85 -36.23 41.96
N PHE A 64 -1.72 -35.27 41.63
CA PHE A 64 -1.53 -34.29 40.56
C PHE A 64 -0.30 -33.40 40.78
N ILE A 65 -0.03 -32.99 42.02
CA ILE A 65 1.08 -32.09 42.36
C ILE A 65 2.42 -32.79 42.16
N LYS A 66 2.55 -34.04 42.60
CA LYS A 66 3.75 -34.84 42.36
C LYS A 66 3.94 -35.12 40.88
N ALA A 67 2.85 -35.48 40.18
CA ALA A 67 2.90 -35.71 38.74
C ALA A 67 3.46 -34.49 37.98
N ILE A 68 3.01 -33.27 38.29
CA ILE A 68 3.57 -32.03 37.70
C ILE A 68 5.06 -31.88 38.04
N ARG A 69 5.43 -31.95 39.33
CA ARG A 69 6.81 -31.72 39.78
C ARG A 69 7.81 -32.66 39.10
N TYR A 70 7.45 -33.93 38.88
CA TYR A 70 8.35 -34.92 38.26
C TYR A 70 8.31 -34.93 36.73
N SER A 71 7.19 -34.56 36.11
CA SER A 71 7.05 -34.52 34.65
C SER A 71 7.60 -33.24 34.04
N VAL A 72 7.34 -32.09 34.67
CA VAL A 72 7.72 -30.77 34.17
C VAL A 72 9.13 -30.42 34.61
N LYS A 73 10.10 -30.77 33.77
CA LYS A 73 11.48 -30.28 33.89
C LYS A 73 11.60 -28.80 33.49
N LEU A 74 12.62 -28.12 34.02
CA LEU A 74 12.95 -26.71 33.72
C LEU A 74 12.98 -26.40 32.21
N ARG A 75 13.51 -27.32 31.40
CA ARG A 75 13.52 -27.19 29.92
C ARG A 75 12.13 -26.95 29.33
N HIS A 76 11.09 -27.60 29.85
CA HIS A 76 9.73 -27.45 29.31
C HIS A 76 9.14 -26.10 29.70
N VAL A 77 9.40 -25.64 30.92
CA VAL A 77 8.97 -24.30 31.38
C VAL A 77 9.65 -23.22 30.54
N ALA A 78 10.97 -23.26 30.42
CA ALA A 78 11.73 -22.32 29.59
C ALA A 78 11.28 -22.37 28.12
N GLY A 79 11.02 -23.57 27.60
CA GLY A 79 10.52 -23.76 26.25
C GLY A 79 9.13 -23.17 26.02
N VAL A 80 8.19 -23.36 26.95
CA VAL A 80 6.86 -22.74 26.87
C VAL A 80 6.96 -21.22 26.97
N VAL A 81 7.76 -20.70 27.90
CA VAL A 81 7.96 -19.25 28.03
C VAL A 81 8.53 -18.67 26.73
N PHE A 82 9.55 -19.31 26.15
CA PHE A 82 10.12 -18.90 24.87
C PHE A 82 9.08 -18.91 23.73
N VAL A 83 8.36 -20.02 23.55
CA VAL A 83 7.38 -20.14 22.46
C VAL A 83 6.23 -19.14 22.64
N VAL A 84 5.69 -19.01 23.85
CA VAL A 84 4.53 -18.14 24.10
C VAL A 84 4.95 -16.67 24.07
N PHE A 85 5.95 -16.27 24.86
CA PHE A 85 6.25 -14.84 25.05
C PHE A 85 7.26 -14.27 24.05
N MET A 86 8.18 -15.08 23.52
CA MET A 86 9.19 -14.58 22.57
C MET A 86 8.81 -14.83 21.11
N LEU A 87 8.03 -15.88 20.83
CA LEU A 87 7.58 -16.17 19.46
C LEU A 87 6.13 -15.74 19.22
N MET A 88 5.17 -16.28 19.97
CA MET A 88 3.75 -16.06 19.64
C MET A 88 3.27 -14.65 20.00
N ALA A 89 3.46 -14.21 21.25
CA ALA A 89 2.95 -12.95 21.75
C ALA A 89 3.35 -11.74 20.88
N PRO A 90 4.64 -11.48 20.56
CA PRO A 90 5.01 -10.33 19.75
C PRO A 90 4.47 -10.43 18.31
N ASN A 91 4.53 -11.61 17.69
CA ASN A 91 4.03 -11.78 16.33
C ASN A 91 2.51 -11.61 16.22
N VAL A 92 1.76 -12.14 17.18
CA VAL A 92 0.30 -11.96 17.25
C VAL A 92 -0.03 -10.50 17.49
N TRP A 93 0.69 -9.82 18.38
CA TRP A 93 0.48 -8.40 18.68
C TRP A 93 0.73 -7.52 17.46
N HIS A 94 1.88 -7.69 16.79
CA HIS A 94 2.21 -6.94 15.59
C HIS A 94 1.27 -7.26 14.41
N SER A 95 0.82 -8.51 14.30
CA SER A 95 -0.16 -8.90 13.28
C SER A 95 -1.53 -8.25 13.54
N TYR A 96 -1.94 -8.18 14.80
CA TYR A 96 -3.16 -7.50 15.20
C TYR A 96 -3.08 -6.00 14.93
N ASP A 97 -2.00 -5.35 15.37
CA ASP A 97 -1.76 -3.92 15.11
C ASP A 97 -1.75 -3.63 13.60
N GLY A 98 -1.04 -4.43 12.80
CA GLY A 98 -1.01 -4.25 11.34
C GLY A 98 -2.36 -4.50 10.65
N GLY A 99 -3.23 -5.33 11.24
CA GLY A 99 -4.54 -5.67 10.68
C GLY A 99 -5.66 -4.67 11.00
N VAL A 100 -5.49 -3.82 12.01
CA VAL A 100 -6.47 -2.80 12.38
C VAL A 100 -6.16 -1.49 11.63
N PRO A 101 -7.09 -0.98 10.79
CA PRO A 101 -6.93 0.31 10.12
C PRO A 101 -6.76 1.46 11.12
N TYR A 102 -6.00 2.47 10.74
CA TYR A 102 -5.57 3.53 11.66
C TYR A 102 -6.74 4.28 12.30
N GLU A 103 -7.82 4.48 11.57
CA GLU A 103 -9.04 5.17 12.01
C GLU A 103 -9.73 4.46 13.18
N PHE A 104 -9.65 3.12 13.21
CA PHE A 104 -10.25 2.30 14.27
C PHE A 104 -9.27 1.99 15.41
N LYS A 105 -7.99 2.33 15.27
CA LYS A 105 -6.97 1.95 16.28
C LYS A 105 -7.27 2.49 17.66
N LYS A 106 -7.86 3.68 17.79
CA LYS A 106 -8.14 4.28 19.09
C LYS A 106 -9.12 3.45 19.91
N ASP A 107 -10.21 2.99 19.30
CA ASP A 107 -11.22 2.18 19.97
C ASP A 107 -10.63 0.85 20.45
N HIS A 108 -9.77 0.25 19.62
CA HIS A 108 -9.05 -0.98 19.95
C HIS A 108 -8.01 -0.77 21.06
N ASP A 109 -7.26 0.33 21.03
CA ASP A 109 -6.27 0.70 22.05
C ASP A 109 -6.95 0.92 23.42
N LEU A 110 -8.09 1.60 23.43
CA LEU A 110 -8.90 1.82 24.63
C LEU A 110 -9.51 0.51 25.17
N ALA A 111 -9.96 -0.39 24.29
CA ALA A 111 -10.43 -1.71 24.70
C ALA A 111 -9.31 -2.53 25.36
N ILE A 112 -8.08 -2.48 24.82
CA ILE A 112 -6.91 -3.09 25.45
C ILE A 112 -6.65 -2.46 26.82
N TYR A 113 -6.61 -1.13 26.92
CA TYR A 113 -6.42 -0.41 28.18
C TYR A 113 -7.42 -0.86 29.26
N ASN A 114 -8.71 -0.93 28.91
CA ASN A 114 -9.78 -1.30 29.84
C ASN A 114 -9.69 -2.75 30.33
N THR A 115 -9.15 -3.66 29.51
CA THR A 115 -8.96 -5.07 29.88
C THR A 115 -7.67 -5.31 30.68
N MET A 116 -6.70 -4.40 30.62
CA MET A 116 -5.44 -4.54 31.36
C MET A 116 -5.65 -4.33 32.87
N PRO A 117 -5.01 -5.15 33.72
CA PRO A 117 -4.92 -4.90 35.15
C PRO A 117 -4.24 -3.56 35.45
N GLU A 118 -4.62 -2.92 36.55
CA GLU A 118 -4.13 -1.59 36.94
C GLU A 118 -2.59 -1.49 36.94
N PHE A 119 -1.89 -2.52 37.43
CA PHE A 119 -0.42 -2.54 37.47
C PHE A 119 0.27 -2.68 36.09
N LEU A 120 -0.45 -3.06 35.04
CA LEU A 120 0.05 -3.13 33.65
C LEU A 120 -0.42 -1.95 32.79
N ARG A 121 -1.25 -1.06 33.33
CA ARG A 121 -1.69 0.14 32.62
C ARG A 121 -0.55 1.16 32.57
N PRO A 122 -0.46 1.94 31.48
CA PRO A 122 0.45 3.07 31.44
C PRO A 122 0.14 4.04 32.59
N PRO A 123 1.18 4.69 33.12
CA PRO A 123 1.01 5.82 34.03
C PRO A 123 0.13 6.91 33.41
N GLU A 124 -0.77 7.50 34.20
CA GLU A 124 -1.72 8.54 33.75
C GLU A 124 -1.01 9.78 33.18
N ASP A 125 0.23 10.07 33.59
CA ASP A 125 1.04 11.16 33.06
C ASP A 125 1.56 10.91 31.63
N ARG A 126 1.54 9.66 31.17
CA ARG A 126 2.08 9.26 29.86
C ARG A 126 1.02 8.85 28.85
N PHE A 127 -0.16 8.49 29.32
CA PHE A 127 -1.27 8.10 28.46
C PHE A 127 -2.58 8.59 29.06
N ASP A 128 -3.25 9.42 28.28
CA ASP A 128 -4.60 9.89 28.58
C ASP A 128 -5.61 9.13 27.70
N PRO A 129 -6.47 8.28 28.28
CA PRO A 129 -7.50 7.55 27.56
C PRO A 129 -8.48 8.45 26.78
N GLU A 130 -8.70 9.68 27.23
CA GLU A 130 -9.61 10.65 26.61
C GLU A 130 -8.96 11.42 25.44
N SER A 131 -7.63 11.39 25.35
CA SER A 131 -6.88 11.98 24.23
C SER A 131 -6.88 11.09 22.99
N ASN A 132 -6.55 11.63 21.82
CA ASN A 132 -6.34 10.85 20.58
C ASN A 132 -5.00 10.10 20.53
N SER A 133 -4.28 9.97 21.64
CA SER A 133 -3.03 9.21 21.69
C SER A 133 -3.28 7.69 21.70
N LEU A 134 -2.29 6.95 21.18
CA LEU A 134 -2.22 5.49 21.18
C LEU A 134 -1.05 5.03 22.05
N TRP A 135 -1.22 3.95 22.82
CA TRP A 135 -0.16 3.39 23.66
C TRP A 135 0.22 1.95 23.30
N TYR A 136 -0.80 1.12 23.03
CA TYR A 136 -0.68 -0.31 22.79
C TYR A 136 -0.54 -0.64 21.29
N LEU A 137 -1.14 0.18 20.44
CA LEU A 137 -1.21 0.05 18.99
C LEU A 137 -0.56 1.28 18.30
N GLY A 138 -0.41 1.21 16.98
CA GLY A 138 0.04 2.32 16.14
C GLY A 138 1.48 2.19 15.60
N SER A 139 2.11 1.04 15.76
CA SER A 139 3.42 0.76 15.13
C SER A 139 3.26 0.43 13.64
N PHE A 140 2.16 -0.23 13.28
CA PHE A 140 1.83 -0.64 11.93
C PHE A 140 0.36 -0.34 11.61
N GLY A 141 -0.02 -0.34 10.34
CA GLY A 141 -1.41 -0.22 9.91
C GLY A 141 -1.55 0.62 8.64
N THR A 142 -2.63 0.38 7.90
CA THR A 142 -3.03 1.22 6.76
C THR A 142 -4.13 2.18 7.18
N SER A 143 -4.21 3.31 6.50
CA SER A 143 -5.29 4.29 6.67
C SER A 143 -6.17 4.28 5.43
N PHE A 144 -7.45 4.53 5.62
CA PHE A 144 -8.38 4.77 4.52
C PHE A 144 -8.24 6.21 4.01
N MET A 145 -9.01 6.53 2.97
CA MET A 145 -9.17 7.91 2.55
C MET A 145 -9.71 8.74 3.71
N SER A 146 -9.04 9.84 4.05
CA SER A 146 -9.46 10.70 5.16
C SER A 146 -10.80 11.36 4.88
N ASP A 147 -11.54 11.71 5.94
CA ASP A 147 -12.87 12.33 5.82
C ASP A 147 -12.87 13.60 4.98
N TYR A 148 -11.79 14.38 5.02
CA TYR A 148 -11.63 15.58 4.19
C TYR A 148 -11.65 15.25 2.69
N TRP A 149 -10.86 14.25 2.28
CA TRP A 149 -10.84 13.78 0.90
C TRP A 149 -12.17 13.12 0.51
N ALA A 150 -12.76 12.34 1.42
CA ALA A 150 -14.04 11.69 1.20
C ALA A 150 -15.15 12.70 0.91
N GLN A 151 -15.24 13.77 1.71
CA GLN A 151 -16.21 14.85 1.51
C GLN A 151 -16.03 15.55 0.17
N GLY A 152 -14.79 15.86 -0.22
CA GLY A 152 -14.50 16.47 -1.52
C GLY A 152 -14.91 15.58 -2.70
N MET A 153 -14.64 14.28 -2.60
CA MET A 153 -15.03 13.31 -3.63
C MET A 153 -16.54 13.07 -3.67
N TRP A 154 -17.24 13.08 -2.53
CA TRP A 154 -18.71 13.02 -2.51
C TRP A 154 -19.35 14.27 -3.11
N TRP A 155 -18.80 15.45 -2.81
CA TRP A 155 -19.24 16.67 -3.46
C TRP A 155 -19.04 16.60 -4.98
N LEU A 156 -17.89 16.09 -5.44
CA LEU A 156 -17.60 15.91 -6.86
C LEU A 156 -18.61 14.94 -7.51
N ARG A 157 -18.90 13.81 -6.85
CA ARG A 157 -19.93 12.84 -7.29
C ARG A 157 -21.28 13.48 -7.55
N ASP A 158 -21.66 14.47 -6.75
CA ASP A 158 -22.95 15.13 -6.86
C ASP A 158 -23.02 16.13 -8.03
N GLN A 159 -21.88 16.43 -8.68
CA GLN A 159 -21.81 17.27 -9.88
C GLN A 159 -22.14 16.48 -11.15
N ASP A 160 -22.59 17.20 -12.19
CA ASP A 160 -22.78 16.68 -13.55
C ASP A 160 -23.64 15.40 -13.66
N ASN A 161 -24.52 15.16 -12.68
CA ASN A 161 -25.41 14.00 -12.62
C ASN A 161 -26.45 13.90 -13.74
N HIS A 162 -26.54 14.94 -14.58
CA HIS A 162 -27.34 14.94 -15.79
C HIS A 162 -26.64 14.24 -16.97
N LEU A 163 -25.35 13.91 -16.83
CA LEU A 163 -24.53 13.20 -17.82
C LEU A 163 -24.19 11.77 -17.32
N PRO A 164 -24.09 10.79 -18.24
CA PRO A 164 -23.41 9.52 -17.96
C PRO A 164 -21.99 9.75 -17.44
N GLU A 165 -21.49 8.85 -16.58
CA GLU A 165 -20.17 9.00 -15.92
C GLU A 165 -19.03 9.23 -16.94
N GLU A 166 -19.06 8.52 -18.06
CA GLU A 166 -18.08 8.63 -19.14
C GLU A 166 -18.05 9.99 -19.84
N ASP A 167 -19.17 10.72 -19.80
CA ASP A 167 -19.34 12.01 -20.48
C ASP A 167 -19.17 13.20 -19.53
N ARG A 168 -18.98 12.94 -18.23
CA ARG A 168 -18.73 14.00 -17.23
C ARG A 168 -17.35 14.65 -17.44
N PRO A 169 -17.17 15.92 -17.04
CA PRO A 169 -15.88 16.58 -17.12
C PRO A 169 -14.78 15.79 -16.40
N ALA A 170 -13.66 15.54 -17.07
CA ALA A 170 -12.55 14.84 -16.46
C ALA A 170 -11.87 15.71 -15.39
N PHE A 171 -11.59 15.12 -14.23
CA PHE A 171 -10.86 15.78 -13.15
C PHE A 171 -9.35 15.65 -13.37
N ILE A 172 -8.62 16.77 -13.21
CA ILE A 172 -7.15 16.78 -13.26
C ILE A 172 -6.62 16.85 -11.84
N SER A 173 -5.95 15.78 -11.41
CA SER A 173 -5.24 15.70 -10.15
C SER A 173 -3.92 14.97 -10.31
N TRP A 174 -3.11 14.95 -9.25
CA TRP A 174 -1.98 14.03 -9.19
C TRP A 174 -2.45 12.57 -9.33
N TRP A 175 -1.60 11.73 -9.92
CA TRP A 175 -1.96 10.39 -10.40
C TRP A 175 -2.39 9.44 -9.26
N ASP A 176 -1.87 9.63 -8.05
CA ASP A 176 -2.24 8.90 -6.84
C ASP A 176 -3.76 8.92 -6.55
N TYR A 177 -4.47 9.97 -7.00
CA TYR A 177 -5.89 10.18 -6.68
C TYR A 177 -6.85 9.73 -7.78
N GLY A 178 -6.36 9.22 -8.92
CA GLY A 178 -7.22 8.92 -10.07
C GLY A 178 -8.27 7.85 -9.78
N HIS A 179 -7.94 6.79 -9.05
CA HIS A 179 -8.92 5.78 -8.64
C HIS A 179 -9.96 6.33 -7.65
N TRP A 180 -9.60 7.29 -6.78
CA TRP A 180 -10.57 7.93 -5.90
C TRP A 180 -11.53 8.80 -6.70
N CYS A 181 -11.04 9.52 -7.70
CA CYS A 181 -11.88 10.31 -8.59
C CYS A 181 -12.88 9.44 -9.36
N VAL A 182 -12.42 8.33 -9.95
CA VAL A 182 -13.31 7.45 -10.72
C VAL A 182 -14.28 6.70 -9.80
N ASN A 183 -13.78 6.06 -8.75
CA ASN A 183 -14.62 5.21 -7.89
C ASN A 183 -15.49 6.02 -6.94
N VAL A 184 -14.91 6.99 -6.23
CA VAL A 184 -15.65 7.80 -5.25
C VAL A 184 -16.26 9.02 -5.91
N GLY A 185 -15.47 9.78 -6.66
CA GLY A 185 -15.92 11.01 -7.34
C GLY A 185 -16.86 10.79 -8.53
N GLN A 186 -16.96 9.57 -9.07
CA GLN A 186 -17.83 9.25 -10.22
C GLN A 186 -17.60 10.19 -11.41
N HIS A 187 -16.34 10.57 -11.63
CA HIS A 187 -15.88 11.43 -12.73
C HIS A 187 -14.65 10.79 -13.40
N PRO A 188 -14.49 10.93 -14.73
CA PRO A 188 -13.26 10.53 -15.40
C PRO A 188 -12.05 11.27 -14.83
N THR A 189 -10.85 10.68 -14.94
CA THR A 189 -9.61 11.31 -14.47
C THR A 189 -8.62 11.49 -15.61
N ALA A 190 -7.87 12.59 -15.59
CA ALA A 190 -6.80 12.83 -16.56
C ALA A 190 -5.53 12.01 -16.29
N ALA A 191 -5.33 11.56 -15.04
CA ALA A 191 -4.24 10.69 -14.65
C ALA A 191 -4.67 9.66 -13.59
N ASP A 192 -4.05 8.49 -13.57
CA ASP A 192 -4.45 7.39 -12.69
C ASP A 192 -3.29 6.65 -11.99
N ASN A 193 -3.67 5.79 -11.04
CA ASN A 193 -2.76 5.00 -10.23
C ASN A 193 -1.91 3.98 -11.02
N PHE A 194 -2.21 3.74 -12.30
CA PHE A 194 -1.38 2.95 -13.21
C PHE A 194 -0.30 3.79 -13.90
N GLN A 195 -0.14 5.06 -13.51
CA GLN A 195 0.77 6.03 -14.11
C GLN A 195 0.37 6.45 -15.52
N ASN A 196 -0.90 6.25 -15.91
CA ASN A 196 -1.39 6.81 -17.16
C ASN A 196 -1.56 8.32 -17.00
N GLY A 197 -1.09 9.10 -17.98
CA GLY A 197 -1.31 10.55 -18.02
C GLY A 197 -0.55 11.34 -16.96
N VAL A 198 0.41 10.73 -16.26
CA VAL A 198 1.21 11.38 -15.19
C VAL A 198 1.97 12.59 -15.72
N GLU A 199 2.48 12.52 -16.95
CA GLU A 199 3.23 13.60 -17.57
C GLU A 199 2.32 14.79 -17.86
N PHE A 200 1.10 14.54 -18.33
CA PHE A 200 0.13 15.60 -18.59
C PHE A 200 -0.32 16.28 -17.29
N ALA A 201 -0.79 15.48 -16.31
CA ALA A 201 -1.26 16.02 -15.04
C ALA A 201 -0.13 16.71 -14.26
N GLY A 202 1.07 16.13 -14.27
CA GLY A 202 2.25 16.71 -13.63
C GLY A 202 2.67 18.03 -14.26
N ASN A 203 2.75 18.09 -15.59
CA ASN A 203 3.07 19.35 -16.28
C ASN A 203 1.98 20.41 -16.07
N PHE A 204 0.70 20.03 -16.01
CA PHE A 204 -0.40 20.96 -15.75
C PHE A 204 -0.31 21.54 -14.34
N ILE A 205 -0.12 20.70 -13.33
CA ILE A 205 -0.03 21.11 -11.92
C ILE A 205 1.23 21.96 -11.66
N THR A 206 2.33 21.69 -12.36
CA THR A 206 3.61 22.40 -12.20
C THR A 206 3.83 23.54 -13.18
N ALA A 207 2.82 23.86 -14.01
CA ALA A 207 2.86 24.95 -14.95
C ALA A 207 3.20 26.28 -14.23
N GLN A 208 4.10 27.07 -14.80
CA GLN A 208 4.58 28.31 -14.17
C GLN A 208 3.61 29.48 -14.35
N GLY A 209 2.57 29.30 -15.16
CA GLY A 209 1.51 30.28 -15.36
C GLY A 209 0.30 29.68 -16.04
N GLU A 210 -0.81 30.41 -15.99
CA GLU A 210 -2.09 29.99 -16.54
C GLU A 210 -2.04 29.75 -18.06
N ASN A 211 -1.26 30.54 -18.79
CA ASN A 211 -1.07 30.36 -20.24
C ASN A 211 -0.43 29.00 -20.57
N ASP A 212 0.54 28.55 -19.78
CA ASP A 212 1.19 27.25 -19.98
C ASP A 212 0.23 26.10 -19.67
N ALA A 213 -0.54 26.22 -18.58
CA ALA A 213 -1.58 25.26 -18.22
C ALA A 213 -2.69 25.17 -19.29
N ASN A 214 -3.13 26.31 -19.81
CA ASN A 214 -4.10 26.39 -20.90
C ASN A 214 -3.55 25.78 -22.19
N ALA A 215 -2.28 26.04 -22.53
CA ALA A 215 -1.64 25.42 -23.68
C ALA A 215 -1.63 23.89 -23.59
N LEU A 216 -1.37 23.33 -22.40
CA LEU A 216 -1.43 21.89 -22.17
C LEU A 216 -2.85 21.33 -22.37
N MET A 217 -3.88 22.00 -21.84
CA MET A 217 -5.27 21.58 -22.05
C MET A 217 -5.68 21.66 -23.53
N LEU A 218 -5.29 22.72 -24.24
CA LEU A 218 -5.53 22.90 -25.66
C LEU A 218 -4.89 21.78 -26.49
N VAL A 219 -3.63 21.45 -26.22
CA VAL A 219 -2.95 20.32 -26.88
C VAL A 219 -3.67 19.00 -26.59
N ARG A 220 -4.17 18.80 -25.37
CA ARG A 220 -4.90 17.57 -25.02
C ARG A 220 -6.24 17.45 -25.75
N LEU A 221 -7.00 18.54 -25.84
CA LEU A 221 -8.24 18.61 -26.63
C LEU A 221 -7.97 18.35 -28.11
N PHE A 222 -6.90 18.96 -28.64
CA PHE A 222 -6.47 18.76 -30.02
C PHE A 222 -6.06 17.31 -30.28
N GLN A 223 -5.28 16.67 -29.40
CA GLN A 223 -4.92 15.25 -29.51
C GLN A 223 -6.14 14.35 -29.65
N ALA A 224 -7.16 14.56 -28.81
CA ALA A 224 -8.38 13.77 -28.81
C ALA A 224 -9.25 14.02 -30.04
N ASN A 225 -9.28 15.26 -30.55
CA ASN A 225 -10.23 15.70 -31.57
C ASN A 225 -9.57 16.27 -32.84
N ARG A 226 -8.33 15.91 -33.15
CA ARG A 226 -7.58 16.46 -34.32
C ARG A 226 -8.22 16.22 -35.68
N LEU A 227 -9.18 15.30 -35.77
CA LEU A 227 -9.97 15.04 -36.98
C LEU A 227 -11.23 15.91 -37.06
N ASN A 228 -11.54 16.68 -36.02
CA ASN A 228 -12.68 17.57 -35.96
C ASN A 228 -12.25 18.97 -36.44
N GLU A 229 -12.82 19.41 -37.57
CA GLU A 229 -12.52 20.70 -38.19
C GLU A 229 -12.78 21.89 -37.24
N THR A 230 -13.80 21.82 -36.39
CA THR A 230 -14.13 22.88 -35.43
C THR A 230 -13.02 23.05 -34.38
N VAL A 231 -12.42 21.95 -33.93
CA VAL A 231 -11.32 22.00 -32.94
C VAL A 231 -10.05 22.54 -33.59
N VAL A 232 -9.77 22.15 -34.84
CA VAL A 232 -8.64 22.67 -35.61
C VAL A 232 -8.79 24.18 -35.81
N GLU A 233 -9.96 24.66 -36.22
CA GLU A 233 -10.23 26.10 -36.43
C GLU A 233 -10.09 26.86 -35.12
N TYR A 234 -10.66 26.36 -34.02
CA TYR A 234 -10.49 26.97 -32.71
C TYR A 234 -9.01 27.07 -32.32
N MET A 235 -8.23 26.00 -32.50
CA MET A 235 -6.78 26.03 -32.24
C MET A 235 -6.07 27.08 -33.09
N ARG A 236 -6.43 27.23 -34.38
CA ARG A 236 -5.85 28.27 -35.25
C ARG A 236 -6.10 29.66 -34.70
N THR A 237 -7.28 29.92 -34.14
CA THR A 237 -7.56 31.22 -33.49
C THR A 237 -6.74 31.47 -32.23
N GLN A 238 -6.41 30.42 -31.46
CA GLN A 238 -5.72 30.55 -30.18
C GLN A 238 -4.19 30.60 -30.31
N VAL A 239 -3.61 29.74 -31.16
CA VAL A 239 -2.14 29.57 -31.26
C VAL A 239 -1.57 29.92 -32.64
N GLY A 240 -2.43 30.24 -33.62
CA GLY A 240 -2.02 30.62 -34.97
C GLY A 240 -1.84 29.45 -35.94
N ASP A 241 -1.96 29.73 -37.24
CA ASP A 241 -1.94 28.71 -38.31
C ASP A 241 -0.64 27.92 -38.36
N ALA A 242 0.49 28.60 -38.26
CA ALA A 242 1.81 27.97 -38.37
C ALA A 242 2.03 26.90 -37.27
N THR A 243 1.60 27.18 -36.04
CA THR A 243 1.73 26.24 -34.92
C THR A 243 0.79 25.06 -35.06
N VAL A 244 -0.43 25.27 -35.55
CA VAL A 244 -1.38 24.17 -35.81
C VAL A 244 -0.87 23.27 -36.93
N ASP A 245 -0.31 23.85 -38.00
CA ASP A 245 0.25 23.09 -39.12
C ASP A 245 1.46 22.27 -38.68
N GLU A 246 2.36 22.85 -37.87
CA GLU A 246 3.49 22.14 -37.26
C GLU A 246 3.02 20.97 -36.37
N LEU A 247 2.01 21.19 -35.52
CA LEU A 247 1.43 20.14 -34.68
C LEU A 247 0.78 19.03 -35.51
N LEU A 248 0.02 19.37 -36.55
CA LEU A 248 -0.58 18.38 -37.47
C LEU A 248 0.50 17.54 -38.16
N GLU A 249 1.60 18.18 -38.59
CA GLU A 249 2.72 17.48 -39.21
C GLU A 249 3.44 16.57 -38.22
N LEU A 250 3.66 17.02 -36.98
CA LEU A 250 4.22 16.20 -35.90
C LEU A 250 3.41 14.92 -35.66
N TYR A 251 2.07 14.98 -35.68
CA TYR A 251 1.23 13.79 -35.50
C TYR A 251 1.18 12.89 -36.74
N LYS A 252 1.33 13.44 -37.95
CA LYS A 252 1.34 12.67 -39.20
C LYS A 252 2.68 11.96 -39.40
N ASN A 253 3.78 12.69 -39.22
CA ASN A 253 5.14 12.27 -39.52
C ASN A 253 6.06 12.56 -38.32
N PRO A 254 5.89 11.86 -37.18
CA PRO A 254 6.67 12.12 -35.97
C PRO A 254 8.18 11.89 -36.16
N GLY A 255 8.57 11.04 -37.11
CA GLY A 255 9.96 10.73 -37.43
C GLY A 255 10.78 11.96 -37.82
N ASP A 256 10.16 12.92 -38.51
CA ASP A 256 10.83 14.12 -39.04
C ASP A 256 11.30 15.07 -37.92
N PHE A 257 10.72 14.95 -36.73
CA PHE A 257 11.04 15.78 -35.56
C PHE A 257 12.07 15.11 -34.64
N THR A 258 12.50 13.89 -34.92
CA THR A 258 13.43 13.13 -34.06
C THR A 258 14.76 13.86 -33.88
N GLU A 259 15.33 14.39 -34.96
CA GLU A 259 16.60 15.13 -34.90
C GLU A 259 16.45 16.44 -34.11
N LEU A 260 15.31 17.12 -34.25
CA LEU A 260 14.99 18.34 -33.50
C LEU A 260 14.89 18.06 -32.00
N ILE A 261 14.21 16.98 -31.62
CA ILE A 261 14.04 16.57 -30.22
C ILE A 261 15.39 16.21 -29.60
N HIS A 262 16.23 15.44 -30.31
CA HIS A 262 17.58 15.11 -29.83
C HIS A 262 18.52 16.30 -29.73
N LYS A 263 18.32 17.33 -30.55
CA LYS A 263 19.12 18.56 -30.53
C LYS A 263 18.79 19.47 -29.34
N TYR A 264 17.55 19.44 -28.86
CA TYR A 264 17.08 20.27 -27.74
C TYR A 264 16.39 19.42 -26.66
N PRO A 265 17.11 18.48 -26.02
CA PRO A 265 16.55 17.59 -24.99
C PRO A 265 16.04 18.37 -23.77
N GLU A 266 16.61 19.53 -23.46
CA GLU A 266 16.14 20.42 -22.40
C GLU A 266 14.76 21.02 -22.66
N ARG A 267 14.33 21.07 -23.93
CA ARG A 267 13.04 21.64 -24.35
C ARG A 267 12.00 20.56 -24.63
N TYR A 268 12.41 19.46 -25.24
CA TYR A 268 11.50 18.41 -25.72
C TYR A 268 11.71 17.05 -25.04
N GLY A 269 12.73 16.90 -24.22
CA GLY A 269 12.95 15.71 -23.41
C GLY A 269 11.93 15.62 -22.27
N LEU A 270 11.83 14.43 -21.69
CA LEU A 270 11.05 14.22 -20.48
C LEU A 270 11.63 15.10 -19.37
N LYS A 271 10.79 15.94 -18.77
CA LYS A 271 11.12 16.62 -17.52
C LYS A 271 10.92 15.60 -16.41
N ASP A 272 12.02 15.03 -15.94
CA ASP A 272 12.06 14.21 -14.72
C ASP A 272 11.73 15.04 -13.48
#